data_AF-A0A9E0CZM0-F1
#
_entry.id   AF-A0A9E0CZM0-F1
#
_cell.length_a   1.000
_cell.length_b   1.000
_cell.length_c   1.000
_cell.angle_alpha   90.00
_cell.angle_beta   90.00
_cell.angle_gamma   90.00
#
_symmetry.space_group_name_H-M   'P 1'
#
loop_
_entity.id
_entity.type
_entity.pdbx_description
1 polymer ?
#
loop_
_entity_poly.entity_id
_entity_poly.type
_entity_poly.pdbx_seq_one_letter_code
_entity_poly.pdbx_strand_id
1 'polypeptide(L)' 'YDRLGLEEKYVEYLGNKVAAHTLPIRPGRNLAIIVEAAAINHRQKKMGYNAAEELYKRVTGQMED' A
#
# COMPACT_ATOMS: atom_id res chain seq x y z
N TYR A 1 -6.73 6.37 8.65
CA TYR A 1 -6.32 5.90 7.31
C TYR A 1 -4.92 5.36 7.45
N ASP A 2 -4.65 4.16 6.93
CA ASP A 2 -3.27 3.67 6.88
C ASP A 2 -2.46 4.60 5.96
N ARG A 3 -1.35 5.12 6.48
CA ARG A 3 -0.49 6.09 5.80
C ARG A 3 0.82 5.46 5.32
N LEU A 4 1.20 4.33 5.90
CA LEU A 4 2.48 3.68 5.61
C LEU A 4 2.28 2.45 4.74
N GLY A 5 1.14 1.75 4.82
CA GLY A 5 0.89 0.57 3.99
C GLY A 5 1.67 -0.66 4.45
N LEU A 6 2.02 -0.73 5.74
CA LEU A 6 2.76 -1.84 6.35
C LEU A 6 1.86 -3.05 6.61
N GLU A 7 0.57 -2.81 6.86
CA GLU A 7 -0.41 -3.87 7.08
C GLU A 7 -1.18 -4.18 5.81
N GLU A 8 -1.27 -5.47 5.46
CA GLU A 8 -2.16 -5.92 4.40
C GLU A 8 -3.53 -6.25 4.97
N LYS A 9 -4.54 -5.57 4.43
CA LYS A 9 -5.94 -5.85 4.76
C LYS A 9 -6.48 -6.90 3.81
N TYR A 10 -7.26 -7.81 4.35
CA TYR A 10 -7.91 -8.88 3.60
C TYR A 10 -9.41 -8.85 3.86
N VAL A 11 -10.17 -9.18 2.82
CA VAL A 11 -11.62 -9.43 2.90
C VAL A 11 -11.86 -10.86 2.43
N GLU A 12 -12.74 -11.57 3.13
CA GLU A 12 -13.07 -12.94 2.80
C GLU A 12 -14.21 -12.99 1.78
N TYR A 13 -14.00 -13.75 0.71
CA TYR A 13 -15.02 -14.07 -0.28
C TYR A 13 -15.02 -15.58 -0.52
N LEU A 14 -16.14 -16.24 -0.21
CA LEU A 14 -16.32 -17.68 -0.44
C LEU A 14 -15.18 -18.53 0.18
N GLY A 15 -14.74 -18.18 1.40
CA GLY A 15 -13.64 -18.86 2.11
C GLY A 15 -12.23 -18.43 1.67
N ASN A 16 -12.10 -17.56 0.66
CA ASN A 16 -10.80 -17.08 0.17
C ASN A 16 -10.48 -15.69 0.70
N LYS A 17 -9.27 -15.50 1.21
CA LYS A 17 -8.76 -14.19 1.63
C LYS A 17 -8.27 -13.40 0.42
N VAL A 18 -8.96 -12.31 0.09
CA VAL A 18 -8.62 -11.41 -1.02
C VAL A 18 -8.06 -10.11 -0.47
N ALA A 19 -6.92 -9.66 -1.01
CA ALA A 19 -6.31 -8.40 -0.60
C ALA A 19 -7.26 -7.22 -0.87
N ALA A 20 -7.46 -6.36 0.12
CA ALA A 20 -8.42 -5.26 0.08
C ALA A 20 -7.75 -3.94 0.45
N HIS A 21 -8.09 -2.89 -0.29
CA HIS A 21 -7.53 -1.55 -0.11
C HIS A 21 -8.69 -0.56 0.08
N THR A 22 -8.69 0.18 1.18
CA THR A 22 -9.65 1.28 1.37
C THR A 22 -9.07 2.52 0.70
N LEU A 23 -9.78 3.14 -0.26
CA LEU A 23 -9.35 4.39 -0.92
C LEU A 23 -10.26 5.58 -0.57
N PRO A 24 -9.71 6.75 -0.17
CA PRO A 24 -10.54 7.86 0.27
C PRO A 24 -11.04 8.64 -0.94
N ILE A 25 -12.37 8.76 -1.08
CA ILE A 25 -12.97 9.54 -2.16
C ILE A 25 -13.15 10.98 -1.69
N ARG A 26 -12.50 11.92 -2.38
CA ARG A 26 -12.65 13.36 -2.15
C ARG A 26 -12.77 14.10 -3.48
N PRO A 27 -13.62 15.13 -3.59
CA PRO A 27 -13.66 16.00 -4.76
C PRO A 27 -12.28 16.59 -5.07
N GLY A 28 -11.98 16.75 -6.37
CA GLY A 28 -10.70 17.31 -6.83
C GLY A 28 -9.51 16.33 -6.85
N ARG A 29 -9.76 15.02 -6.71
CA ARG A 29 -8.76 13.93 -6.84
C ARG A 29 -9.09 13.03 -8.02
N ASN A 30 -8.06 12.67 -8.79
CA ASN A 30 -8.18 11.75 -9.90
C ASN A 30 -8.20 10.31 -9.37
N LEU A 31 -9.39 9.71 -9.35
CA LEU A 31 -9.58 8.35 -8.85
C LEU A 31 -8.88 7.29 -9.71
N ALA A 32 -8.77 7.50 -11.03
CA ALA A 32 -8.12 6.54 -11.93
C ALA A 32 -6.64 6.37 -11.57
N ILE A 33 -5.93 7.49 -11.36
CA ILE A 33 -4.51 7.48 -10.97
C ILE A 33 -4.31 6.80 -9.61
N ILE A 34 -5.22 7.03 -8.66
CA ILE A 34 -5.14 6.42 -7.33
C ILE A 34 -5.28 4.89 -7.41
N VAL A 35 -6.22 4.39 -8.22
CA VAL A 35 -6.42 2.96 -8.43
C VAL A 35 -5.23 2.32 -9.15
N GLU A 36 -4.69 3.00 -10.16
CA GLU A 36 -3.51 2.53 -10.89
C GLU A 36 -2.28 2.40 -9.98
N ALA A 37 -2.00 3.42 -9.16
CA ALA A 37 -0.91 3.38 -8.20
C ALA A 37 -1.09 2.26 -7.17
N ALA A 38 -2.32 2.04 -6.68
CA ALA A 38 -2.63 0.95 -5.76
C ALA A 38 -2.38 -0.42 -6.40
N ALA A 39 -2.78 -0.63 -7.65
CA ALA A 39 -2.55 -1.87 -8.39
C ALA A 39 -1.06 -2.14 -8.63
N ILE A 40 -0.30 -1.10 -9.03
CA ILE A 40 1.15 -1.21 -9.21
C ILE A 40 1.84 -1.56 -7.88
N ASN A 41 1.47 -0.89 -6.79
CA ASN A 41 2.01 -1.19 -5.46
C ASN A 41 1.71 -2.62 -5.01
N HIS A 42 0.49 -3.11 -5.22
CA HIS A 42 0.13 -4.49 -4.93
C HIS A 42 0.99 -5.49 -5.72
N ARG A 43 1.23 -5.21 -7.01
CA ARG A 43 2.13 -6.03 -7.84
C ARG A 43 3.57 -6.00 -7.33
N GLN A 44 4.10 -4.83 -6.95
CA GLN A 44 5.45 -4.69 -6.43
C GLN A 44 5.64 -5.48 -5.13
N LYS A 45 4.68 -5.41 -4.20
CA LYS A 45 4.69 -6.21 -2.97
C LYS A 45 4.72 -7.71 -3.27
N LYS A 46 3.92 -8.18 -4.24
CA LYS A 46 3.93 -9.58 -4.69
C LYS A 46 5.25 -10.00 -5.33
N MET A 47 6.01 -9.06 -5.90
CA MET A 47 7.36 -9.28 -6.42
C MET A 47 8.46 -9.20 -5.35
N GLY A 48 8.09 -9.00 -4.07
CA GLY A 48 9.03 -8.91 -2.96
C GLY A 48 9.55 -7.51 -2.67
N TYR A 49 9.00 -6.47 -3.30
CA TYR A 49 9.39 -5.09 -3.06
C TYR A 49 8.33 -4.34 -2.24
N ASN A 50 8.68 -3.96 -1.00
CA ASN A 50 7.82 -3.15 -0.14
C ASN A 50 8.41 -1.74 0.03
N ALA A 51 7.82 -0.77 -0.67
CA ALA A 51 8.26 0.62 -0.63
C ALA A 51 8.22 1.24 0.78
N ALA A 52 7.29 0.81 1.63
CA ALA A 52 7.15 1.31 3.00
C ALA A 52 8.30 0.85 3.91
N GLU A 53 8.72 -0.40 3.75
CA GLU A 53 9.84 -0.97 4.49
C GLU A 53 11.17 -0.36 4.05
N GLU A 54 11.35 -0.18 2.74
CA GLU A 54 12.49 0.54 2.15
C GLU A 54 12.59 1.97 2.67
N LEU A 55 11.47 2.68 2.72
CA LEU A 55 11.42 4.03 3.27
C LEU A 55 11.81 4.03 4.76
N TYR A 56 11.27 3.10 5.54
CA TYR A 56 11.59 2.97 6.96
C TYR A 56 13.09 2.76 7.19
N LYS A 57 13.71 1.80 6.49
CA LYS A 57 15.15 1.51 6.57
C LYS A 57 16.00 2.75 6.27
N ARG A 58 15.66 3.51 5.23
CA ARG A 58 16.40 4.72 4.85
C ARG A 58 16.29 5.82 5.90
N VAL A 59 15.10 6.04 6.45
CA VAL A 59 14.87 7.09 7.46
C VAL A 59 15.56 6.73 8.77
N THR A 60 15.45 5.48 9.23
CA THR A 60 16.12 5.04 10.47
C THR A 60 17.64 5.09 10.32
N GLY A 61 18.19 4.64 9.18
CA GLY A 61 19.63 4.72 8.94
C GLY A 61 20.17 6.16 8.94
N GLN A 62 19.39 7.14 8.47
CA GLN A 62 19.76 8.56 8.53
C GLN A 62 19.62 9.18 9.93
N MET A 63 18.92 8.53 10.86
CA MET A 63 18.73 9.01 12.23
C MET A 63 19.79 8.47 13.20
N GLU A 64 20.49 7.41 12.82
CA GLU A 64 21.58 6.79 13.60
C GLU A 64 22.96 7.40 13.29
N ASP A 65 23.07 8.18 12.20
CA ASP A 65 24.22 9.03 11.83
C ASP A 65 24.08 10.46 12.41
#